data_AF-A0A1V3PMF2-F1
#
_entry.id   AF-A0A1V3PMF2-F1
#
_cell.length_a   1.000
_cell.length_b   1.000
_cell.length_c   1.000
_cell.angle_alpha   90.00
_cell.angle_beta   90.00
_cell.angle_gamma   90.00
#
_symmetry.space_group_name_H-M   'P 1'
#
loop_
_entity.id
_entity.type
_entity.pdbx_description
1 polymer ?
#
loop_
_entity_poly.entity_id
_entity_poly.type
_entity_poly.pdbx_seq_one_letter_code
_entity_poly.pdbx_strand_id
1 'polypeptide(L)'
;MNDAGFEQVVCIDGGHPALPGHFPDHPLVPGVILLEQVALALRAWRGQRLSEVVEAKFMAPLLPDEAALLRLTEAGAVRFRFEIRRDGSLLARGLVEGAT
;
A
#
# COMPACT_ATOMS: atom_id res chain seq x y z
N MET A 1 -10.69 12.48 -19.65
CA MET A 1 -9.34 11.88 -19.58
C MET A 1 -9.44 10.79 -18.53
N ASN A 2 -9.59 9.54 -18.95
CA ASN A 2 -9.59 8.41 -18.03
C ASN A 2 -8.15 8.22 -17.56
N ASP A 3 -7.88 8.73 -16.36
CA ASP A 3 -6.63 8.53 -15.64
C ASP A 3 -6.54 7.03 -15.30
N ALA A 4 -5.87 6.27 -16.16
CA ALA A 4 -5.77 4.81 -16.03
C ALA A 4 -4.86 4.50 -14.84
N GLY A 5 -5.43 4.47 -13.64
CA GLY A 5 -4.75 4.03 -12.43
C GLY A 5 -4.41 2.54 -12.48
N PHE A 6 -3.51 2.13 -11.58
CA PHE A 6 -3.19 0.72 -11.35
C PHE A 6 -3.87 0.23 -10.09
N GLU A 7 -4.41 -0.98 -10.12
CA GLU A 7 -5.08 -1.59 -8.97
C GLU A 7 -4.53 -2.99 -8.71
N GLN A 8 -4.36 -3.34 -7.44
CA GLN A 8 -3.89 -4.64 -6.98
C GLN A 8 -4.56 -5.01 -5.66
N VAL A 9 -4.95 -6.28 -5.52
CA VAL A 9 -5.39 -6.82 -4.23
C VAL A 9 -4.17 -7.07 -3.35
N VAL A 10 -4.23 -6.58 -2.11
CA VAL A 10 -3.27 -6.82 -1.05
C VAL A 10 -3.93 -7.72 0.01
N CYS A 11 -3.27 -8.82 0.34
CA CYS A 11 -3.64 -9.70 1.44
C CYS A 11 -2.34 -10.25 2.04
N ILE A 12 -2.15 -10.09 3.35
CA ILE A 12 -0.94 -10.52 4.05
C ILE A 12 -1.28 -11.73 4.90
N ASP A 13 -0.62 -12.85 4.58
CA ASP A 13 -0.81 -14.14 5.25
C ASP A 13 -0.60 -14.03 6.77
N GLY A 14 -1.45 -14.70 7.56
CA GLY A 14 -1.35 -14.77 9.02
C GLY A 14 -0.03 -15.33 9.56
N GLY A 15 0.70 -16.11 8.75
CA GLY A 15 2.03 -16.62 9.02
C GLY A 15 3.17 -15.67 8.62
N HIS A 16 2.88 -14.45 8.16
CA HIS A 16 3.91 -13.51 7.74
C HIS A 16 4.90 -13.21 8.88
N PRO A 17 6.22 -13.28 8.66
CA PRO A 17 7.24 -13.20 9.73
C PRO A 17 7.31 -11.84 10.44
N ALA A 18 6.66 -10.81 9.90
CA ALA A 18 6.54 -9.50 10.55
C ALA A 18 5.38 -9.37 11.55
N LEU A 19 4.50 -10.39 11.66
CA LEU A 19 3.35 -10.37 12.56
C LEU A 19 3.67 -10.79 14.01
N PRO A 20 4.58 -11.75 14.29
CA PRO A 20 4.97 -12.06 15.66
C PRO A 20 5.47 -10.80 16.40
N GLY A 21 4.81 -10.46 17.51
CA GLY A 21 5.10 -9.23 18.27
C GLY A 21 4.41 -7.96 17.76
N HIS A 22 3.60 -8.04 16.69
CA HIS A 22 2.89 -6.90 16.09
C HIS A 22 1.40 -7.17 15.83
N PHE A 23 0.56 -7.18 16.85
CA PHE A 23 0.87 -7.18 18.28
C PHE A 23 0.52 -8.56 18.84
N PRO A 24 1.15 -9.00 19.95
CA PRO A 24 0.73 -10.23 20.62
C PRO A 24 -0.80 -10.22 20.86
N ASP A 25 -1.45 -11.35 20.58
CA ASP A 25 -2.90 -11.60 20.71
C ASP A 25 -3.83 -10.78 19.79
N HIS A 26 -3.38 -9.63 19.29
CA HIS A 26 -4.13 -8.73 18.42
C HIS A 26 -3.28 -8.29 17.22
N PRO A 27 -2.96 -9.23 16.30
CA PRO A 27 -2.11 -8.91 15.16
C PRO A 27 -2.80 -7.95 14.20
N LEU A 28 -2.02 -7.02 13.67
CA LEU A 28 -2.41 -6.19 12.55
C LEU A 28 -1.22 -6.01 11.62
N VAL A 29 -1.48 -5.86 10.33
CA VAL A 29 -0.44 -5.72 9.32
C VAL A 29 0.36 -4.43 9.58
N PRO A 30 1.69 -4.51 9.75
CA PRO A 30 2.51 -3.31 9.95
C PRO A 30 2.39 -2.34 8.78
N GLY A 31 2.31 -1.04 9.07
CA GLY A 31 2.17 0.01 8.04
C GLY A 31 3.29 -0.03 6.99
N VAL A 32 4.51 -0.43 7.38
CA VAL A 32 5.64 -0.60 6.45
C VAL A 32 5.41 -1.75 5.45
N ILE A 33 4.70 -2.82 5.84
CA ILE A 33 4.34 -3.91 4.91
C ILE A 33 3.36 -3.38 3.86
N LEU A 34 2.42 -2.50 4.24
CA LEU A 34 1.55 -1.83 3.28
C LEU A 34 2.33 -0.93 2.31
N LEU A 35 3.32 -0.19 2.80
CA LEU A 35 4.20 0.63 1.94
C LEU A 35 5.07 -0.22 1.00
N GLU A 36 5.48 -1.41 1.42
CA GLU A 36 6.15 -2.37 0.54
C GLU A 36 5.23 -2.80 -0.61
N GLN A 37 3.95 -3.05 -0.33
CA GLN A 37 2.98 -3.35 -1.40
C GLN A 37 2.81 -2.16 -2.37
N VAL A 38 2.85 -0.92 -1.88
CA VAL A 38 2.89 0.29 -2.72
C VAL A 38 4.14 0.30 -3.62
N ALA A 39 5.31 -0.05 -3.07
CA ALA A 39 6.55 -0.13 -3.83
C ALA A 39 6.51 -1.21 -4.92
N LEU A 40 6.00 -2.40 -4.58
CA LEU A 40 5.84 -3.52 -5.52
C LEU A 40 4.84 -3.18 -6.63
N ALA A 41 3.70 -2.56 -6.29
CA ALA A 41 2.72 -2.09 -7.26
C ALA A 41 3.29 -1.01 -8.18
N LEU A 42 4.06 -0.06 -7.66
CA LEU A 42 4.70 0.98 -8.47
C LEU A 42 5.71 0.36 -9.44
N ARG A 43 6.50 -0.62 -8.99
CA ARG A 43 7.41 -1.37 -9.85
C ARG A 43 6.66 -2.15 -10.93
N ALA A 44 5.57 -2.83 -10.58
CA ALA A 44 4.77 -3.58 -11.55
C ALA A 44 4.10 -2.68 -12.59
N TRP A 45 3.64 -1.49 -12.18
CA TRP A 45 2.94 -0.56 -13.07
C TRP A 45 3.89 0.25 -13.96
N ARG A 46 4.97 0.79 -13.39
CA ARG A 46 5.83 1.80 -14.03
C ARG A 46 7.28 1.37 -14.22
N GLY A 47 7.66 0.20 -13.71
CA GLY A 47 9.06 -0.21 -13.68
C GLY A 47 9.93 0.62 -12.73
N GLN A 48 9.32 1.47 -11.91
CA GLN A 48 10.03 2.37 -11.00
C GLN A 48 10.15 1.75 -9.60
N ARG A 49 11.30 1.96 -8.95
CA ARG A 49 11.46 1.71 -7.51
C ARG A 49 10.89 2.89 -6.74
N LEU A 50 10.14 2.63 -5.67
CA LEU A 50 9.77 3.67 -4.71
C LEU A 50 11.05 4.27 -4.09
N SER A 51 11.27 5.56 -4.31
CA SER A 51 12.44 6.30 -3.82
C SER A 51 12.14 7.08 -2.55
N GLU A 52 10.93 7.63 -2.42
CA GLU A 52 10.53 8.44 -1.27
C GLU A 52 9.04 8.25 -0.94
N VAL A 53 8.73 8.27 0.35
CA VAL A 53 7.35 8.41 0.86
C VAL A 53 7.18 9.85 1.31
N VAL A 54 6.56 10.67 0.46
CA VAL A 54 6.36 12.11 0.73
C VAL A 54 5.35 12.31 1.86
N GLU A 55 4.25 11.57 1.82
CA GLU A 55 3.34 11.43 2.94
C GLU A 55 2.69 10.05 2.95
N ALA A 56 2.42 9.53 4.15
CA ALA A 56 1.59 8.35 4.35
C ALA A 56 0.73 8.56 5.60
N LYS A 57 -0.57 8.30 5.48
CA LYS A 57 -1.53 8.38 6.59
C LYS A 57 -2.30 7.08 6.70
N PHE A 58 -2.31 6.50 7.90
CA PHE A 58 -2.98 5.24 8.22
C PHE A 58 -4.23 5.56 9.06
N MET A 59 -5.41 5.34 8.50
CA MET A 59 -6.70 5.68 9.10
C MET A 59 -7.31 4.50 9.86
N ALA A 60 -7.06 3.27 9.37
CA ALA A 60 -7.55 2.03 9.96
C ALA A 60 -6.57 0.88 9.67
N PRO A 61 -6.50 -0.13 10.55
CA PRO A 61 -5.62 -1.27 10.33
C PRO A 61 -6.15 -2.19 9.22
N LEU A 62 -5.23 -2.92 8.59
CA LEU A 62 -5.51 -4.15 7.87
C LEU A 62 -5.19 -5.32 8.81
N LEU A 63 -6.11 -6.29 8.94
CA LEU A 63 -5.86 -7.51 9.70
C LEU A 63 -5.13 -8.56 8.85
N PRO A 64 -4.44 -9.54 9.46
CA PRO A 64 -3.92 -10.67 8.70
C PRO A 64 -5.04 -11.43 7.98
N ASP A 65 -4.72 -11.99 6.81
CA ASP A 65 -5.64 -12.70 5.91
C ASP A 65 -6.84 -11.86 5.41
N GLU A 66 -6.88 -10.57 5.73
CA GLU A 66 -7.87 -9.61 5.25
C GLU A 66 -7.43 -9.02 3.90
N ALA A 67 -8.34 -8.99 2.93
CA ALA A 67 -8.08 -8.42 1.62
C ALA A 67 -8.40 -6.92 1.57
N ALA A 68 -7.54 -6.15 0.92
CA ALA A 68 -7.77 -4.75 0.58
C ALA A 68 -7.35 -4.45 -0.86
N LEU A 69 -7.94 -3.42 -1.46
CA LEU A 69 -7.59 -2.92 -2.79
C LEU A 69 -6.60 -1.77 -2.64
N LEU A 70 -5.40 -1.95 -3.17
CA LEU A 70 -4.42 -0.88 -3.39
C LEU A 70 -4.66 -0.28 -4.77
N ARG A 71 -4.78 1.04 -4.82
CA ARG A 71 -4.86 1.83 -6.06
C ARG A 71 -3.73 2.84 -6.13
N LEU A 72 -3.08 2.93 -7.29
CA LEU A 72 -2.13 3.97 -7.64
C LEU A 72 -2.68 4.86 -8.76
N THR A 73 -2.46 6.16 -8.64
CA THR A 73 -2.76 7.14 -9.71
C THR A 73 -1.61 8.11 -9.90
N GLU A 74 -1.48 8.66 -11.12
CA GLU A 74 -0.45 9.64 -11.42
C GLU A 74 -0.74 10.96 -10.67
N ALA A 75 0.32 11.59 -10.18
CA ALA A 75 0.29 12.94 -9.60
C ALA A 75 1.43 13.83 -10.14
N GLY A 76 2.21 13.33 -11.09
CA GLY A 76 3.34 13.97 -11.75
C GLY A 76 4.23 12.92 -12.42
N ALA A 77 5.30 13.35 -13.10
CA ALA A 77 6.18 12.44 -13.85
C ALA A 77 6.81 11.32 -13.01
N VAL A 78 7.10 11.63 -11.74
CA VAL A 78 7.70 10.70 -10.76
C VAL A 78 6.88 10.60 -9.48
N ARG A 79 5.68 11.20 -9.43
CA ARG A 79 4.83 11.29 -8.23
C ARG A 79 3.56 10.50 -8.41
N PHE A 80 3.21 9.71 -7.41
CA PHE A 80 2.04 8.82 -7.45
C PHE A 80 1.26 8.91 -6.14
N ARG A 81 -0.06 9.02 -6.23
CA ARG A 81 -0.94 8.86 -5.07
C ARG A 81 -1.23 7.38 -4.89
N PHE A 82 -1.31 6.95 -3.63
CA PHE A 82 -1.83 5.64 -3.29
C PHE A 82 -3.03 5.75 -2.37
N GLU A 83 -4.00 4.85 -2.55
CA GLU A 83 -5.06 4.57 -1.58
C GLU A 83 -5.13 3.05 -1.36
N ILE A 84 -5.31 2.62 -0.12
CA ILE A 84 -5.61 1.24 0.26
C ILE A 84 -6.97 1.23 0.92
N ARG A 85 -7.91 0.46 0.37
CA ARG A 85 -9.29 0.37 0.85
C ARG A 85 -9.72 -1.07 1.07
N ARG A 86 -10.44 -1.31 2.17
CA ARG A 86 -11.19 -2.56 2.39
C ARG A 86 -12.67 -2.25 2.37
N ASP A 87 -13.41 -2.89 1.47
CA ASP A 87 -14.87 -2.73 1.34
C ASP A 87 -15.31 -1.26 1.32
N GLY A 88 -14.56 -0.42 0.60
CA GLY A 88 -14.79 1.02 0.51
C GLY A 88 -14.24 1.85 1.68
N SER A 89 -13.94 1.24 2.84
CA SER A 89 -13.28 1.90 3.97
C SER A 89 -11.82 2.21 3.68
N LEU A 90 -11.39 3.44 3.92
CA LEU A 90 -10.00 3.87 3.70
C LEU A 90 -9.10 3.37 4.83
N LEU A 91 -8.11 2.54 4.50
CA LEU A 91 -7.12 2.04 5.46
C LEU A 91 -5.87 2.92 5.48
N ALA A 92 -5.32 3.21 4.31
CA ALA A 92 -4.14 4.06 4.16
C ALA A 92 -4.20 4.89 2.88
N ARG A 93 -3.56 6.05 2.88
CA ARG A 93 -3.33 6.85 1.67
C ARG A 93 -2.06 7.66 1.77
N GLY A 94 -1.58 8.14 0.64
CA GLY A 94 -0.46 9.05 0.62
C GLY A 94 0.06 9.40 -0.76
N LEU A 95 1.25 9.97 -0.78
CA LEU A 95 1.99 10.37 -1.97
C LEU A 95 3.40 9.78 -1.89
N VAL A 96 3.83 9.12 -2.96
CA VAL A 96 5.16 8.53 -3.09
C VAL A 96 5.84 9.04 -4.34
N GLU A 97 7.18 9.00 -4.34
CA GLU A 97 8.00 9.25 -5.52
C GLU A 97 8.64 7.95 -6.02
N GLY A 98 8.76 7.84 -7.33
CA GLY A 98 9.42 6.74 -8.02
C GLY A 98 10.71 7.18 -8.71
N ALA A 99 11.66 6.25 -8.80
CA ALA A 99 12.89 6.40 -9.57
C ALA A 99 13.13 5.16 -10.44
N THR A 100 13.73 5.35 -11.60
CA THR A 100 14.18 4.27 -12.50
C THR A 100 15.43 3.57 -11.97
#